data_AF-A0A328Q419-F1
#
_entry.id   AF-A0A328Q419-F1
#
_cell.length_a   1.000
_cell.length_b   1.000
_cell.length_c   1.000
_cell.angle_alpha   90.00
_cell.angle_beta   90.00
_cell.angle_gamma   90.00
#
_symmetry.space_group_name_H-M   'P 1'
#
loop_
_entity.id
_entity.type
_entity.pdbx_description
1 polymer ?
#
loop_
_entity_poly.entity_id
_entity_poly.type
_entity_poly.pdbx_seq_one_letter_code
_entity_poly.pdbx_strand_id
1 'polypeptide(L)'
;EKTLAVFKDYYQYEVIQGADRKTMENIPQAAFREAIANALIHRVWDIDSHIRVSMFDDRIEVVSPGGLPAGITAEAYLSGKLSVLRNRNLANVFYSLGFVEIFGTGKTRIKQ
;
A
#
# COMPACT_ATOMS: atom_id res chain seq x y z
N GLU A 1 -5.64 -15.92 1.56
CA GLU A 1 -6.96 -15.87 0.87
C GLU A 1 -7.95 -14.88 1.48
N LYS A 2 -8.25 -14.93 2.79
CA LYS A 2 -9.34 -14.14 3.39
C LYS A 2 -9.28 -12.61 3.16
N THR A 3 -8.12 -11.96 3.30
CA THR A 3 -8.02 -10.49 3.20
C THR A 3 -8.33 -9.94 1.81
N LEU A 4 -7.91 -10.63 0.74
CA LEU A 4 -8.22 -10.20 -0.62
C LEU A 4 -9.69 -10.45 -0.97
N ALA A 5 -10.29 -11.52 -0.44
CA ALA A 5 -11.72 -11.74 -0.59
C ALA A 5 -12.52 -10.60 0.08
N VAL A 6 -12.21 -10.29 1.35
CA VAL A 6 -12.82 -9.16 2.06
C VAL A 6 -12.62 -7.84 1.31
N PHE A 7 -11.43 -7.57 0.77
CA PHE A 7 -11.21 -6.37 -0.03
C PHE A 7 -12.14 -6.31 -1.25
N LYS A 8 -12.26 -7.42 -2.00
CA LYS A 8 -13.11 -7.46 -3.20
C LYS A 8 -14.59 -7.31 -2.84
N ASP A 9 -15.04 -7.96 -1.78
CA ASP A 9 -16.45 -7.91 -1.35
C ASP A 9 -16.89 -6.49 -0.95
N TYR A 10 -15.99 -5.69 -0.38
CA TYR A 10 -16.31 -4.35 0.12
C TYR A 10 -15.96 -3.22 -0.87
N TYR A 11 -14.93 -3.40 -1.70
CA TYR A 11 -14.39 -2.31 -2.53
C TYR A 11 -14.47 -2.58 -4.03
N GLN A 12 -14.96 -3.74 -4.47
CA GLN A 12 -15.27 -4.00 -5.87
C GLN A 12 -16.76 -4.26 -6.05
N TYR A 13 -17.34 -3.66 -7.08
CA TYR A 13 -18.73 -3.89 -7.46
C TYR A 13 -18.88 -3.89 -8.97
N GLU A 14 -19.96 -4.47 -9.47
CA GLU A 14 -20.20 -4.56 -10.91
C GLU A 14 -21.34 -3.64 -11.32
N VAL A 15 -21.15 -2.91 -12.40
CA VAL A 15 -22.17 -2.05 -13.02
C VAL A 15 -22.36 -2.48 -14.46
N ILE A 16 -23.61 -2.58 -14.89
CA ILE A 16 -23.94 -2.78 -16.29
C ILE A 16 -23.93 -1.42 -16.99
N GLN A 17 -23.05 -1.24 -17.97
CA GLN A 17 -22.96 -0.05 -18.80
C GLN A 17 -23.19 -0.44 -20.26
N GLY A 18 -24.38 -0.13 -20.78
CA GLY A 18 -24.78 -0.56 -22.12
C GLY A 18 -25.00 -2.07 -22.17
N ALA A 19 -24.29 -2.75 -23.06
CA ALA A 19 -24.33 -4.22 -23.17
C ALA A 19 -23.28 -4.93 -22.30
N ASP A 20 -22.33 -4.19 -21.73
CA ASP A 20 -21.19 -4.76 -21.02
C ASP A 20 -21.33 -4.64 -19.50
N ARG A 21 -20.83 -5.65 -18.80
CA ARG A 21 -20.62 -5.60 -17.35
C ARG A 21 -19.22 -5.10 -17.07
N LYS A 22 -19.10 -4.04 -16.26
CA LYS A 22 -17.81 -3.47 -15.84
C LYS A 22 -17.63 -3.61 -14.34
N THR A 23 -16.48 -4.11 -13.94
CA THR A 23 -16.03 -4.07 -12.55
C THR A 23 -15.52 -2.67 -12.22
N MET A 24 -16.06 -2.09 -11.16
CA MET A 24 -15.68 -0.81 -10.59
C MET A 24 -14.95 -1.05 -9.27
N GLU A 25 -13.92 -0.25 -8.98
CA GLU A 25 -13.19 -0.28 -7.71
C GLU A 25 -13.41 1.04 -6.97
N ASN A 26 -13.96 1.00 -5.75
CA ASN A 26 -14.03 2.18 -4.87
C ASN A 26 -12.65 2.56 -4.35
N ILE A 27 -11.82 1.55 -4.08
CA ILE A 27 -10.42 1.69 -3.74
C ILE A 27 -9.65 0.80 -4.70
N PRO A 28 -8.63 1.32 -5.41
CA PRO A 28 -7.86 0.51 -6.35
C PRO A 28 -7.14 -0.65 -5.64
N GLN A 29 -7.26 -1.87 -6.16
CA GLN A 29 -6.57 -3.01 -5.56
C GLN A 29 -5.04 -2.82 -5.58
N ALA A 30 -4.52 -2.16 -6.62
CA ALA A 30 -3.10 -1.83 -6.74
C ALA A 30 -2.63 -0.90 -5.60
N ALA A 31 -3.43 0.11 -5.25
CA ALA A 31 -3.16 1.03 -4.14
C ALA A 31 -3.06 0.29 -2.80
N PHE A 32 -4.02 -0.62 -2.54
CA PHE A 32 -4.02 -1.42 -1.32
C PHE A 32 -2.79 -2.33 -1.22
N ARG A 33 -2.43 -3.03 -2.31
CA ARG A 33 -1.23 -3.88 -2.35
C ARG A 33 0.04 -3.09 -2.07
N GLU A 34 0.16 -1.92 -2.68
CA GLU A 34 1.31 -1.02 -2.50
C GLU A 34 1.40 -0.50 -1.07
N ALA A 35 0.26 -0.12 -0.46
CA ALA A 35 0.22 0.33 0.94
C ALA A 35 0.70 -0.77 1.90
N ILE A 36 0.26 -2.02 1.70
CA ILE A 36 0.71 -3.18 2.50
C ILE A 36 2.20 -3.46 2.29
N ALA A 37 2.69 -3.44 1.06
CA ALA A 37 4.11 -3.64 0.77
C ALA A 37 4.97 -2.57 1.44
N ASN A 38 4.57 -1.30 1.36
CA ASN A 38 5.25 -0.19 2.02
C ASN A 38 5.27 -0.36 3.55
N ALA A 39 4.15 -0.78 4.14
CA ALA A 39 4.07 -1.05 5.56
C ALA A 39 5.02 -2.18 6.01
N LEU A 40 5.21 -3.22 5.19
CA LEU A 40 6.14 -4.33 5.48
C LEU A 40 7.61 -3.91 5.33
N ILE A 41 7.95 -3.20 4.26
CA ILE A 41 9.34 -2.81 3.95
C ILE A 41 9.85 -1.74 4.91
N HIS A 42 8.99 -0.76 5.26
CA HIS A 42 9.38 0.38 6.09
C HIS A 42 9.08 0.21 7.59
N ARG A 43 8.52 -0.94 8.02
CA ARG A 43 8.33 -1.26 9.43
C ARG A 43 9.66 -1.29 10.18
N VAL A 44 9.66 -0.75 11.40
CA VAL A 44 10.73 -1.02 12.37
C VAL A 44 10.50 -2.39 12.97
N TRP A 45 11.38 -3.33 12.62
CA TRP A 45 11.19 -4.73 12.98
C TRP A 45 11.50 -5.05 14.44
N ASP A 46 12.23 -4.15 15.11
CA ASP A 46 12.67 -4.29 16.50
C ASP A 46 11.60 -3.90 17.52
N ILE A 47 10.43 -3.42 17.06
CA ILE A 47 9.28 -3.10 17.90
C ILE A 47 8.29 -4.26 17.83
N ASP A 48 7.89 -4.80 18.98
CA ASP A 48 6.86 -5.84 19.07
C ASP A 48 5.44 -5.25 18.93
N SER A 49 5.09 -4.87 17.70
CA SER A 49 3.78 -4.31 17.37
C SER A 49 3.35 -4.66 15.95
N HIS A 50 2.06 -4.93 15.75
CA HIS A 50 1.54 -5.37 14.46
C HIS A 50 1.35 -4.20 13.49
N ILE A 51 1.42 -4.49 12.19
CA ILE A 51 0.86 -3.59 11.18
C ILE A 51 -0.67 -3.68 11.33
N ARG A 52 -1.33 -2.54 11.52
CA ARG A 52 -2.78 -2.45 11.63
C ARG A 52 -3.38 -2.02 10.32
N VAL A 53 -4.39 -2.74 9.86
CA VAL A 53 -5.18 -2.40 8.67
C VAL A 53 -6.62 -2.20 9.11
N SER A 54 -7.12 -0.98 8.97
CA SER A 54 -8.51 -0.62 9.27
C SER A 54 -9.22 -0.32 7.95
N MET A 55 -10.35 -0.99 7.71
CA MET A 55 -11.15 -0.85 6.49
C MET A 55 -12.45 -0.10 6.83
N PHE A 56 -12.72 0.98 6.10
CA PHE A 56 -13.92 1.81 6.22
C PHE A 56 -14.58 1.93 4.85
N ASP A 57 -15.83 2.39 4.80
CA ASP A 57 -16.60 2.49 3.55
C ASP A 57 -15.91 3.38 2.49
N ASP A 58 -15.17 4.40 2.92
CA ASP A 58 -14.55 5.41 2.06
C ASP A 58 -13.02 5.36 2.01
N ARG A 59 -12.37 4.58 2.88
CA ARG A 59 -10.90 4.54 2.98
C ARG A 59 -10.37 3.27 3.63
N ILE A 60 -9.09 3.02 3.42
CA ILE A 60 -8.32 2.02 4.16
C ILE A 60 -7.15 2.72 4.84
N GLU A 61 -7.00 2.51 6.15
CA GLU A 61 -5.87 3.01 6.93
C GLU A 61 -4.88 1.89 7.21
N VAL A 62 -3.62 2.07 6.82
CA VAL A 62 -2.53 1.13 7.07
C VAL A 62 -1.50 1.81 7.97
N VAL A 63 -1.33 1.29 9.19
CA VAL A 63 -0.43 1.84 10.21
C VAL A 63 0.65 0.84 10.56
N SER A 64 1.92 1.22 10.34
CA SER A 64 3.09 0.40 10.67
C SER A 64 3.97 1.05 11.75
N PRO A 65 4.61 0.26 12.63
CA PRO A 65 5.57 0.77 13.61
C PRO A 65 6.77 1.49 12.96
N GLY A 66 7.23 2.59 13.60
CA GLY A 66 8.51 3.21 13.28
C GLY A 66 8.49 4.64 12.77
N GLY A 67 7.33 5.16 12.35
CA GLY A 67 7.19 6.55 11.87
C GLY A 67 8.06 6.88 10.65
N LEU A 68 8.24 8.18 10.39
CA LEU A 68 9.14 8.65 9.33
C LEU A 68 10.61 8.46 9.75
N PRO A 69 11.51 8.06 8.82
CA PRO A 69 12.95 8.06 9.09
C PRO A 69 13.43 9.45 9.53
N ALA A 70 14.44 9.49 10.40
CA ALA A 70 15.02 10.73 10.90
C ALA A 70 15.50 11.61 9.73
N GLY A 71 15.16 12.90 9.78
CA GLY A 71 15.52 13.87 8.74
C GLY A 71 14.56 13.94 7.53
N ILE A 72 13.45 13.18 7.55
CA ILE A 72 12.43 13.24 6.50
C ILE A 72 11.16 13.90 7.05
N THR A 73 10.74 15.00 6.42
CA THR A 73 9.45 15.62 6.75
C THR A 73 8.29 14.90 6.05
N ALA A 74 7.07 15.08 6.57
CA ALA A 74 5.87 14.50 5.97
C ALA A 74 5.69 14.98 4.52
N GLU A 75 5.96 16.26 4.24
CA GLU A 75 5.86 16.87 2.92
C GLU A 75 6.87 16.26 1.95
N ALA A 76 8.13 16.08 2.39
CA ALA A 76 9.17 15.44 1.61
C ALA A 76 8.80 13.98 1.28
N TYR A 77 8.24 13.25 2.24
CA TYR A 77 7.74 11.90 2.03
C TYR A 77 6.57 11.91 1.03
N LEU A 78 5.56 12.76 1.23
CA LEU A 78 4.37 12.85 0.38
C LEU A 78 4.69 13.32 -1.05
N SER A 79 5.78 14.07 -1.24
CA SER A 79 6.26 14.48 -2.57
C SER A 79 6.69 13.32 -3.46
N GLY A 80 6.93 12.14 -2.87
CA GLY A 80 7.35 10.93 -3.58
C GLY A 80 8.81 10.94 -4.06
N LYS A 81 9.51 12.08 -3.92
CA LYS A 81 10.91 12.23 -4.37
C LYS A 81 11.92 11.56 -3.44
N LEU A 82 11.51 11.22 -2.22
CA LEU A 82 12.38 10.64 -1.20
C LEU A 82 11.81 9.32 -0.70
N SER A 83 12.51 8.22 -0.99
CA SER A 83 12.25 6.90 -0.41
C SER A 83 13.50 6.42 0.31
N VAL A 84 13.49 6.50 1.65
CA VAL A 84 14.60 6.01 2.48
C VAL A 84 14.22 4.67 3.05
N LEU A 85 14.95 3.65 2.59
CA LEU A 85 14.79 2.28 3.04
C LEU A 85 15.46 2.08 4.40
N ARG A 86 14.72 1.53 5.37
CA ARG A 86 15.27 1.15 6.68
C ARG A 86 16.09 -0.14 6.59
N ASN A 87 15.61 -1.10 5.82
CA ASN A 87 16.28 -2.38 5.59
C ASN A 87 16.42 -2.64 4.08
N ARG A 88 17.63 -2.45 3.56
CA ARG A 88 17.92 -2.64 2.12
C ARG A 88 17.78 -4.09 1.68
N ASN A 89 18.15 -5.05 2.54
CA ASN A 89 18.03 -6.47 2.22
C ASN A 89 16.57 -6.87 2.05
N LEU A 90 15.69 -6.42 2.96
CA LEU A 90 14.26 -6.67 2.88
C LEU A 90 13.65 -6.06 1.61
N ALA A 91 14.00 -4.80 1.30
CA ALA A 91 13.54 -4.14 0.09
C ALA A 91 13.98 -4.89 -1.18
N ASN A 92 15.23 -5.36 -1.22
CA ASN A 92 15.74 -6.16 -2.34
C ASN A 92 14.98 -7.48 -2.49
N VAL A 93 14.65 -8.17 -1.40
CA VAL A 93 13.82 -9.39 -1.46
C VAL A 93 12.45 -9.09 -2.06
N PHE A 94 11.77 -8.03 -1.60
CA PHE A 94 10.46 -7.64 -2.15
C PHE A 94 10.54 -7.25 -3.63
N TYR A 95 11.63 -6.59 -4.05
CA TYR A 95 11.88 -6.28 -5.45
C TYR A 95 12.12 -7.53 -6.29
N SER A 96 12.99 -8.44 -5.84
CA SER A 96 13.28 -9.69 -6.55
C SER A 96 12.06 -10.61 -6.68
N LEU A 97 11.13 -10.53 -5.73
CA LEU A 97 9.85 -11.25 -5.78
C LEU A 97 8.79 -10.53 -6.62
N GLY A 98 9.08 -9.35 -7.18
CA GLY A 98 8.16 -8.56 -7.99
C GLY A 98 7.02 -7.91 -7.20
N PHE A 99 7.16 -7.76 -5.88
CA PHE A 99 6.14 -7.14 -5.03
C PHE A 99 6.19 -5.62 -5.00
N VAL A 100 7.35 -5.02 -5.30
CA VAL A 100 7.54 -3.56 -5.35
C VAL A 100 8.48 -3.16 -6.47
N GLU A 101 8.40 -1.89 -6.87
CA GLU A 101 9.39 -1.23 -7.72
C GLU A 101 10.23 -0.27 -6.88
N ILE A 102 11.54 -0.20 -7.12
CA ILE A 102 12.48 0.56 -6.26
C ILE A 102 12.42 2.08 -6.54
N PHE A 103 11.85 2.52 -7.68
CA PHE A 103 11.96 3.89 -8.18
C PHE A 103 11.00 4.93 -7.56
N GLY A 104 10.39 4.66 -6.41
CA GLY A 104 9.45 5.61 -5.78
C GLY A 104 8.14 5.81 -6.55
N THR A 105 7.89 5.02 -7.59
CA THR A 105 6.68 5.01 -8.43
C THR A 105 5.45 4.46 -7.72
N GLY A 106 5.65 3.71 -6.63
CA GLY A 106 4.58 3.08 -5.86
C GLY A 106 3.47 4.03 -5.44
N LYS A 107 3.81 5.24 -5.00
CA LYS A 107 2.80 6.23 -4.56
C LYS A 107 1.90 6.71 -5.70
N THR A 108 2.34 6.65 -6.95
CA THR A 108 1.51 6.97 -8.11
C THR A 108 0.36 5.98 -8.26
N ARG A 109 0.57 4.70 -7.89
CA ARG A 109 -0.48 3.67 -7.89
C ARG A 109 -1.51 3.85 -6.77
N ILE A 110 -1.21 4.64 -5.74
CA ILE A 110 -2.15 5.00 -4.67
C ILE A 110 -3.04 6.18 -5.07
N LYS A 111 -2.56 7.07 -5.95
CA LYS A 111 -3.29 8.27 -6.38
C LYS A 111 -4.12 8.07 -7.66
N GLN A 112 -3.98 6.92 -8.33
CA GLN A 112 -4.72 6.58 -9.55
C GLN A 112 -6.06 5.93 -9.23
#